data_AF-A0A6S7I5X9-F1
#
_entry.id   AF-A0A6S7I5X9-F1
#
_cell.length_a   1.000
_cell.length_b   1.000
_cell.length_c   1.000
_cell.angle_alpha   90.00
_cell.angle_beta   90.00
_cell.angle_gamma   90.00
#
_symmetry.space_group_name_H-M   'P 1'
#
loop_
_entity.id
_entity.type
_entity.pdbx_description
1 polymer ?
#
loop_
_entity_poly.entity_id
_entity_poly.type
_entity_poly.pdbx_seq_one_letter_code
_entity_poly.pdbx_strand_id
1 'polypeptide(L)'
;MCERFGQEIVNFVSKYCKENDLSMDKMSSLQQSVVSAAISLSATVAASYKAFHEGNQSIEEIAKSRNLVTGTIEGHLGEAVKAGCPVDLKRAGVSDDIYDQVVSAYKSVHFGPDGFRLGPIKEQLPAIGFGKIKLALAQLEKSTGQVIQETNKNISSSQGTKRKLPAMINKSDPSKRRLKI
;
A
#
# COMPACT_ATOMS: atom_id res chain seq x y z
N MET A 1 53.39 7.68 -13.68
CA MET A 1 53.42 6.44 -14.48
C MET A 1 52.55 5.39 -13.78
N CYS A 2 51.23 5.59 -13.73
CA CYS A 2 50.30 4.81 -12.88
C CYS A 2 49.08 4.29 -13.68
N GLU A 3 49.29 3.74 -14.88
CA GLU A 3 48.18 3.30 -15.75
C GLU A 3 48.22 1.80 -16.10
N ARG A 4 49.17 1.03 -15.57
CA ARG A 4 49.39 -0.35 -16.05
C ARG A 4 48.82 -1.45 -15.16
N PHE A 5 48.54 -1.18 -13.88
CA PHE A 5 48.05 -2.20 -12.94
C PHE A 5 46.55 -2.51 -13.06
N GLY A 6 45.75 -1.58 -13.61
CA GLY A 6 44.31 -1.79 -13.77
C GLY A 6 43.97 -2.84 -14.82
N GLN A 7 44.73 -2.89 -15.91
CA GLN A 7 44.40 -3.76 -17.04
C GLN A 7 44.61 -5.24 -16.73
N GLU A 8 45.62 -5.58 -15.93
CA GLU A 8 45.88 -6.97 -15.53
C GLU A 8 44.76 -7.51 -14.65
N ILE A 9 44.25 -6.69 -13.72
CA ILE A 9 43.12 -7.06 -12.86
C ILE A 9 41.84 -7.24 -13.71
N VAL A 10 41.56 -6.32 -14.63
CA VAL A 10 40.40 -6.42 -15.52
C VAL A 10 40.48 -7.68 -16.39
N ASN A 11 41.67 -7.99 -16.91
CA ASN A 11 41.88 -9.20 -17.72
C ASN A 11 41.71 -10.48 -16.89
N PHE A 12 42.20 -10.50 -15.65
CA PHE A 12 42.02 -11.63 -14.74
C PHE A 12 40.53 -11.88 -14.44
N VAL A 13 39.80 -10.82 -14.06
CA VAL A 13 38.37 -10.92 -13.76
C VAL A 13 37.59 -11.38 -15.01
N SER A 14 37.88 -10.80 -16.18
CA SER A 14 37.20 -11.15 -17.42
C SER A 14 37.46 -12.61 -17.84
N LYS A 15 38.68 -13.09 -17.63
CA LYS A 15 39.06 -14.49 -17.87
C LYS A 15 38.35 -15.44 -16.89
N TYR A 16 38.36 -15.11 -15.60
CA TYR A 16 37.70 -15.90 -14.56
C TYR A 16 36.19 -16.04 -14.83
N CYS A 17 35.51 -14.95 -15.22
CA CYS A 17 34.08 -15.02 -15.54
C CYS A 17 33.77 -15.92 -16.74
N LYS A 18 34.66 -15.96 -17.76
CA LYS A 18 34.50 -16.83 -18.93
C LYS A 18 34.79 -18.30 -18.62
N GLU A 19 35.81 -18.57 -17.81
CA GLU A 19 36.22 -19.94 -17.47
C GLU A 19 35.26 -20.62 -16.48
N ASN A 20 34.52 -19.84 -15.69
CA ASN A 20 33.57 -20.36 -14.70
C ASN A 20 32.10 -20.24 -15.15
N ASP A 21 31.84 -20.02 -16.45
CA ASP A 21 30.48 -19.83 -16.99
C ASP A 21 29.63 -18.83 -16.17
N LEU A 22 30.26 -17.75 -15.68
CA LEU A 22 29.55 -16.67 -15.00
C LEU A 22 28.83 -15.84 -16.07
N SER A 23 27.67 -16.34 -16.50
CA SER A 23 26.80 -15.68 -17.45
C SER A 23 26.46 -14.28 -16.97
N MET A 24 26.98 -13.27 -17.65
CA MET A 24 26.59 -11.87 -17.51
C MET A 24 25.33 -11.62 -18.35
N ASP A 25 24.26 -12.38 -18.07
CA ASP A 25 23.00 -12.38 -18.81
C ASP A 25 21.95 -12.98 -17.85
N LYS A 26 20.88 -12.32 -17.40
CA LYS A 26 20.14 -11.18 -17.93
C LYS A 26 19.55 -10.40 -16.75
N MET A 27 19.82 -9.11 -16.66
CA MET A 27 18.87 -8.19 -16.02
C MET A 27 17.68 -7.97 -16.99
N SER A 28 17.11 -9.03 -17.53
CA SER A 28 15.82 -8.97 -18.22
C SER A 28 14.80 -8.82 -17.12
N SER A 29 14.36 -7.58 -16.90
CA SER A 29 13.20 -7.20 -16.08
C SER A 29 13.02 -8.11 -14.87
N LEU A 30 13.50 -7.70 -13.71
CA LEU A 30 12.96 -8.21 -12.46
C LEU A 30 11.45 -7.93 -12.47
N GLN A 31 10.68 -8.84 -13.07
CA GLN A 31 9.36 -9.19 -12.60
C GLN A 31 9.64 -9.70 -11.20
N GLN A 32 9.62 -8.74 -10.28
CA GLN A 32 9.70 -8.94 -8.85
C GLN A 32 8.41 -9.65 -8.44
N SER A 33 8.27 -10.91 -8.87
CA SER A 33 7.44 -11.90 -8.21
C SER A 33 8.13 -12.31 -6.91
N VAL A 34 8.40 -11.33 -6.05
CA VAL A 34 8.76 -11.56 -4.64
C VAL A 34 7.48 -11.86 -3.87
N VAL A 35 6.81 -12.95 -4.27
CA VAL A 35 5.79 -13.59 -3.45
C VAL A 35 6.48 -14.67 -2.64
N SER A 36 7.42 -14.32 -1.75
CA SER A 36 8.09 -15.32 -0.91
C SER A 36 8.99 -14.74 0.19
N ALA A 37 8.51 -13.73 0.91
CA ALA A 37 9.03 -13.45 2.25
C ALA A 37 7.88 -13.03 3.18
N ALA A 38 6.95 -13.98 3.40
CA ALA A 38 5.94 -13.96 4.47
C ALA A 38 5.47 -12.56 4.93
N ILE A 39 4.96 -11.76 4.01
CA ILE A 39 4.41 -10.45 4.33
C ILE A 39 3.00 -10.70 4.89
N SER A 40 2.82 -10.48 6.19
CA SER A 40 1.51 -10.57 6.87
C SER A 40 0.62 -9.39 6.46
N LEU A 41 0.22 -9.32 5.19
CA LEU A 41 -0.84 -8.44 4.76
C LEU A 41 -2.18 -8.99 5.27
N SER A 42 -3.06 -8.10 5.73
CA SER A 42 -4.44 -8.50 5.96
C SER A 42 -5.08 -8.97 4.65
N ALA A 43 -6.07 -9.87 4.73
CA ALA A 43 -6.73 -10.40 3.54
C ALA A 43 -7.30 -9.28 2.63
N THR A 44 -7.77 -8.18 3.23
CA THR A 44 -8.30 -7.03 2.49
C THR A 44 -7.23 -6.24 1.76
N VAL A 45 -6.06 -6.07 2.38
CA VAL A 45 -4.90 -5.39 1.77
C VAL A 45 -4.31 -6.25 0.67
N ALA A 46 -4.09 -7.55 0.94
CA ALA A 46 -3.58 -8.51 -0.04
C ALA A 46 -4.46 -8.56 -1.30
N ALA A 47 -5.79 -8.58 -1.13
CA ALA A 47 -6.71 -8.56 -2.26
C ALA A 47 -6.62 -7.26 -3.09
N SER A 48 -6.42 -6.09 -2.46
CA SER A 48 -6.26 -4.81 -3.18
C SER A 48 -4.94 -4.79 -3.95
N TYR A 49 -3.88 -5.21 -3.26
CA TYR A 49 -2.54 -5.26 -3.81
C TYR A 49 -2.47 -6.20 -5.01
N LYS A 50 -3.04 -7.41 -4.89
CA LYS A 50 -3.10 -8.38 -5.99
C LYS A 50 -3.82 -7.82 -7.21
N ALA A 51 -4.99 -7.21 -7.01
CA ALA A 51 -5.77 -6.61 -8.09
C ALA A 51 -5.00 -5.48 -8.82
N PHE A 52 -4.27 -4.66 -8.07
CA PHE A 52 -3.45 -3.58 -8.62
C PHE A 52 -2.20 -4.13 -9.31
N HIS A 53 -1.39 -4.92 -8.60
CA HIS A 53 -0.06 -5.35 -9.04
C HIS A 53 -0.14 -6.45 -10.11
N GLU A 54 -0.87 -7.53 -9.84
CA GLU A 54 -1.00 -8.67 -10.77
C GLU A 54 -2.12 -8.47 -11.77
N GLY A 55 -3.27 -7.94 -11.31
CA GLY A 55 -4.44 -7.70 -12.15
C GLY A 55 -4.33 -6.46 -13.05
N ASN A 56 -3.29 -5.63 -12.86
CA ASN A 56 -3.06 -4.38 -13.59
C ASN A 56 -4.29 -3.45 -13.63
N GLN A 57 -5.16 -3.54 -12.62
CA GLN A 57 -6.38 -2.73 -12.53
C GLN A 57 -6.07 -1.34 -11.95
N SER A 58 -6.81 -0.34 -12.40
CA SER A 58 -6.78 1.01 -11.83
C SER A 58 -7.41 1.03 -10.43
N ILE A 59 -7.07 2.05 -9.64
CA ILE A 59 -7.63 2.24 -8.28
C ILE A 59 -9.15 2.36 -8.34
N GLU A 60 -9.69 3.02 -9.35
CA GLU A 60 -11.11 3.24 -9.58
C GLU A 60 -11.84 1.93 -9.91
N GLU A 61 -11.25 1.06 -10.72
CA GLU A 61 -11.81 -0.26 -11.04
C GLU A 61 -11.81 -1.19 -9.83
N ILE A 62 -10.74 -1.17 -9.03
CA ILE A 62 -10.64 -1.96 -7.80
C ILE A 62 -11.68 -1.46 -6.79
N ALA A 63 -11.79 -0.14 -6.63
CA ALA A 63 -12.79 0.48 -5.76
C ALA A 63 -14.22 0.06 -6.16
N LYS A 64 -14.55 0.13 -7.45
CA LYS A 64 -15.87 -0.29 -7.97
C LYS A 64 -16.13 -1.79 -7.78
N SER A 65 -15.21 -2.65 -8.23
CA SER A 65 -15.38 -4.11 -8.15
C SER A 65 -15.50 -4.62 -6.71
N ARG A 66 -14.83 -3.95 -5.77
CA ARG A 66 -14.84 -4.32 -4.34
C ARG A 66 -15.84 -3.54 -3.49
N ASN A 67 -16.59 -2.60 -4.08
CA ASN A 67 -17.50 -1.70 -3.36
C ASN A 67 -16.80 -0.93 -2.23
N LEU A 68 -15.62 -0.38 -2.50
CA LEU A 68 -14.82 0.45 -1.59
C LEU A 68 -14.62 1.84 -2.19
N VAL A 69 -14.21 2.81 -1.36
CA VAL A 69 -13.80 4.14 -1.86
C VAL A 69 -12.33 4.11 -2.28
N THR A 70 -11.95 4.95 -3.25
CA THR A 70 -10.59 5.01 -3.80
C THR A 70 -9.54 5.25 -2.72
N GLY A 71 -9.81 6.14 -1.76
CA GLY A 71 -8.91 6.42 -0.64
C GLY A 71 -8.62 5.21 0.26
N THR A 72 -9.54 4.24 0.35
CA THR A 72 -9.29 2.97 1.06
C THR A 72 -8.33 2.09 0.29
N ILE A 73 -8.45 2.04 -1.04
CA ILE A 73 -7.52 1.29 -1.90
C ILE A 73 -6.13 1.92 -1.85
N GLU A 74 -6.02 3.24 -1.96
CA GLU A 74 -4.76 3.98 -1.79
C GLU A 74 -4.12 3.68 -0.43
N GLY A 75 -4.92 3.66 0.65
CA GLY A 75 -4.46 3.28 1.99
C GLY A 75 -3.94 1.83 2.06
N HIS A 76 -4.67 0.87 1.48
CA HIS A 76 -4.21 -0.52 1.40
C HIS A 76 -2.89 -0.65 0.62
N LEU A 77 -2.71 0.12 -0.47
CA LEU A 77 -1.45 0.14 -1.20
C LEU A 77 -0.31 0.71 -0.33
N GLY A 78 -0.58 1.73 0.49
CA GLY A 78 0.38 2.26 1.45
C GLY A 78 0.80 1.22 2.49
N GLU A 79 -0.13 0.44 3.03
CA GLU A 79 0.18 -0.69 3.91
C GLU A 79 1.03 -1.75 3.20
N ALA A 80 0.74 -2.06 1.94
CA ALA A 80 1.54 -2.98 1.15
C ALA A 80 2.99 -2.48 0.97
N VAL A 81 3.19 -1.17 0.72
CA VAL A 81 4.53 -0.55 0.64
C VAL A 81 5.30 -0.72 1.94
N LYS A 82 4.68 -0.42 3.09
CA LYS A 82 5.28 -0.58 4.43
C LYS A 82 5.68 -2.02 4.71
N ALA A 83 4.89 -2.96 4.20
CA ALA A 83 5.13 -4.38 4.35
C ALA A 83 6.21 -4.91 3.38
N GLY A 84 6.80 -4.05 2.55
CA GLY A 84 7.88 -4.39 1.64
C GLY A 84 7.45 -4.71 0.20
N CYS A 85 6.15 -4.69 -0.10
CA CYS A 85 5.66 -4.96 -1.44
C CYS A 85 6.01 -3.81 -2.42
N PRO A 86 6.36 -4.10 -3.69
CA PRO A 86 6.54 -3.10 -4.72
C PRO A 86 5.21 -2.51 -5.20
N VAL A 87 5.05 -1.18 -5.13
CA VAL A 87 3.87 -0.47 -5.64
C VAL A 87 4.31 0.63 -6.58
N ASP A 88 3.70 0.70 -7.77
CA ASP A 88 3.87 1.82 -8.69
C ASP A 88 3.06 3.03 -8.22
N LEU A 89 3.77 4.01 -7.65
CA LEU A 89 3.19 5.25 -7.11
C LEU A 89 2.60 6.14 -8.20
N LYS A 90 3.24 6.21 -9.37
CA LYS A 90 2.77 7.05 -10.48
C LYS A 90 1.45 6.52 -11.00
N ARG A 91 1.35 5.20 -11.16
CA ARG A 91 0.09 4.53 -11.53
C ARG A 91 -0.98 4.66 -10.44
N ALA A 92 -0.57 4.73 -9.18
CA ALA A 92 -1.48 5.00 -8.06
C ALA A 92 -1.90 6.49 -7.95
N GLY A 93 -1.47 7.34 -8.89
CA GLY A 93 -1.85 8.76 -8.93
C GLY A 93 -1.09 9.65 -7.95
N VAL A 94 0.06 9.18 -7.45
CA VAL A 94 1.06 9.96 -6.72
C VAL A 94 2.17 10.31 -7.71
N SER A 95 2.05 11.49 -8.33
CA SER A 95 3.11 12.05 -9.17
C SER A 95 4.28 12.51 -8.31
N ASP A 96 5.44 12.73 -8.94
CA ASP A 96 6.64 13.22 -8.25
C ASP A 96 6.37 14.57 -7.56
N ASP A 97 5.57 15.45 -8.17
CA ASP A 97 5.12 16.73 -7.58
C ASP A 97 4.27 16.53 -6.31
N ILE A 98 3.29 15.60 -6.33
CA ILE A 98 2.48 15.28 -5.15
C ILE A 98 3.36 14.69 -4.04
N TYR A 99 4.30 13.81 -4.41
CA TYR A 99 5.23 13.22 -3.47
C TYR A 99 6.09 14.29 -2.78
N ASP A 100 6.69 15.20 -3.56
CA ASP A 100 7.54 16.27 -3.04
C ASP A 100 6.74 17.24 -2.14
N GLN A 101 5.52 17.58 -2.52
CA GLN A 101 4.62 18.37 -1.68
C GLN A 101 4.34 17.69 -0.33
N VAL A 102 4.03 16.39 -0.33
CA VAL A 102 3.78 15.62 0.90
C VAL A 102 5.04 15.53 1.77
N VAL A 103 6.21 15.28 1.17
CA VAL A 103 7.48 15.20 1.89
C VAL A 103 7.87 16.56 2.48
N SER A 104 7.67 17.64 1.73
CA SER A 104 7.90 19.01 2.20
C SER A 104 6.97 19.35 3.38
N ALA A 105 5.68 19.05 3.23
CA ALA A 105 4.70 19.24 4.30
C ALA A 105 5.07 18.45 5.56
N TYR A 106 5.41 17.17 5.42
CA TYR A 106 5.87 16.32 6.52
C TYR A 106 7.07 16.91 7.28
N LYS A 107 8.07 17.40 6.55
CA LYS A 107 9.28 18.01 7.15
C LYS A 107 9.00 19.36 7.81
N SER A 108 8.02 20.12 7.31
CA SER A 108 7.64 21.42 7.86
C SER A 108 6.82 21.31 9.15
N VAL A 109 6.09 20.20 9.33
CA VAL A 109 5.26 19.98 10.51
C VAL A 109 6.14 19.54 11.67
N HIS A 110 6.13 20.34 12.74
CA HIS A 110 6.71 19.94 14.01
C HIS A 110 5.73 19.06 14.78
N PHE A 111 6.02 17.76 14.87
CA PHE A 111 5.24 16.83 15.68
C PHE A 111 5.58 17.03 17.16
N GLY A 112 4.55 17.33 17.97
CA GLY A 112 4.68 17.46 19.41
C GLY A 112 4.80 16.10 20.13
N PRO A 113 4.72 16.06 21.47
CA PRO A 113 4.79 14.82 22.26
C PRO A 113 3.67 13.82 21.93
N ASP A 114 2.58 14.29 21.30
CA ASP A 114 1.48 13.46 20.83
C ASP A 114 1.84 12.58 19.61
N GLY A 115 3.02 12.77 19.02
CA GLY A 115 3.55 11.98 17.91
C GLY A 115 3.02 12.38 16.54
N PHE A 116 3.22 11.49 15.56
CA PHE A 116 2.84 11.74 14.17
C PHE A 116 1.32 11.78 13.98
N ARG A 117 0.83 12.83 13.29
CA ARG A 117 -0.58 13.01 12.93
C ARG A 117 -0.71 13.41 11.47
N LEU A 118 -1.65 12.80 10.77
CA LEU A 118 -1.91 13.10 9.36
C LEU A 118 -2.69 14.40 9.14
N GLY A 119 -3.47 14.84 10.14
CA GLY A 119 -4.29 16.06 10.08
C GLY A 119 -3.51 17.31 9.67
N PRO A 120 -2.40 17.67 10.36
CA PRO A 120 -1.60 18.84 10.01
C PRO A 120 -1.08 18.84 8.57
N ILE A 121 -0.66 17.68 8.05
CA ILE A 121 -0.21 17.56 6.66
C ILE A 121 -1.38 17.76 5.70
N LYS A 122 -2.56 17.21 6.04
CA LYS A 122 -3.77 17.37 5.24
C LYS A 122 -4.23 18.83 5.16
N GLU A 123 -4.08 19.59 6.24
CA GLU A 123 -4.43 21.02 6.29
C GLU A 123 -3.56 21.86 5.35
N GLN A 124 -2.26 21.53 5.22
CA GLN A 124 -1.37 22.16 4.25
C GLN A 124 -1.68 21.75 2.80
N LEU A 125 -2.23 20.55 2.60
CA LEU A 125 -2.50 19.96 1.27
C LEU A 125 -4.00 19.62 1.09
N PRO A 126 -4.90 20.62 1.05
CA PRO A 126 -6.34 20.40 0.96
C PRO A 126 -6.77 19.75 -0.36
N ALA A 127 -6.00 19.93 -1.44
CA ALA A 127 -6.27 19.33 -2.75
C ALA A 127 -5.96 17.82 -2.81
N ILE A 128 -5.02 17.32 -1.99
CA ILE A 128 -4.55 15.93 -2.07
C ILE A 128 -5.36 15.05 -1.11
N GLY A 129 -5.91 13.94 -1.61
CA GLY A 129 -6.67 12.98 -0.79
C GLY A 129 -5.83 12.31 0.30
N PHE A 130 -6.46 11.94 1.43
CA PHE A 130 -5.76 11.26 2.54
C PHE A 130 -5.03 9.97 2.12
N GLY A 131 -5.60 9.19 1.20
CA GLY A 131 -4.99 7.94 0.75
C GLY A 131 -3.66 8.18 0.02
N LYS A 132 -3.62 9.14 -0.91
CA LYS A 132 -2.39 9.58 -1.58
C LYS A 132 -1.32 10.08 -0.60
N ILE A 133 -1.70 10.85 0.42
CA ILE A 133 -0.76 11.30 1.46
C ILE A 133 -0.19 10.09 2.20
N LYS A 134 -1.03 9.14 2.64
CA LYS A 134 -0.58 7.91 3.31
C LYS A 134 0.36 7.08 2.44
N LEU A 135 0.05 6.96 1.16
CA LEU A 135 0.86 6.21 0.20
C LEU A 135 2.24 6.86 -0.02
N ALA A 136 2.28 8.19 -0.17
CA ALA A 136 3.54 8.94 -0.28
C ALA A 136 4.39 8.81 0.99
N LEU A 137 3.79 8.92 2.17
CA LEU A 137 4.49 8.75 3.45
C LEU A 137 5.01 7.32 3.64
N ALA A 138 4.27 6.30 3.22
CA ALA A 138 4.72 4.91 3.25
C ALA A 138 5.99 4.71 2.39
N GLN A 139 6.06 5.36 1.22
CA GLN A 139 7.27 5.35 0.40
C GLN A 139 8.43 6.08 1.10
N LEU A 140 8.17 7.23 1.71
CA LEU A 140 9.19 7.99 2.44
C LEU A 140 9.78 7.18 3.61
N GLU A 141 8.93 6.49 4.38
CA GLU A 141 9.34 5.56 5.44
C GLU A 141 10.23 4.45 4.90
N LYS A 142 9.85 3.84 3.77
CA LYS A 142 10.67 2.82 3.10
C LYS A 142 12.03 3.36 2.64
N SER A 143 12.10 4.61 2.18
CA SER A 143 13.35 5.23 1.71
C SER A 143 14.27 5.72 2.83
N THR A 144 13.71 6.14 3.97
CA THR A 144 14.48 6.70 5.11
C THR A 144 14.76 5.70 6.22
N GLY A 145 14.05 4.57 6.25
CA GLY A 145 14.10 3.59 7.34
C GLY A 145 13.44 4.07 8.63
N GLN A 146 12.76 5.22 8.62
CA GLN A 146 12.06 5.77 9.78
C GLN A 146 10.61 5.28 9.80
N VAL A 147 10.15 4.76 10.94
CA VAL A 147 8.77 4.30 11.10
C VAL A 147 7.82 5.49 11.25
N ILE A 148 6.94 5.71 10.26
CA ILE A 148 5.92 6.77 10.28
C ILE A 148 4.58 6.12 10.58
N GLN A 149 4.27 5.97 11.87
CA GLN A 149 2.98 5.46 12.33
C GLN A 149 2.19 6.56 13.03
N GLU A 150 0.93 6.73 12.62
CA GLU A 150 -0.02 7.55 13.36
C GLU A 150 -0.19 6.95 14.76
N THR A 151 0.00 7.77 15.79
CA THR A 151 -0.19 7.37 17.19
C THR A 151 -1.68 7.21 17.49
N ASN A 152 -2.24 6.04 17.19
CA ASN A 152 -3.63 5.71 17.55
C ASN A 152 -3.71 5.06 18.93
N LYS A 153 -4.05 5.84 19.96
CA LYS A 153 -4.66 5.31 21.20
C LYS A 153 -6.12 4.92 20.91
N ASN A 154 -6.34 3.81 20.21
CA ASN A 154 -7.56 2.97 20.29
C ASN A 154 -7.47 1.83 19.28
N ILE A 155 -7.05 0.66 19.75
CA ILE A 155 -7.37 -0.61 19.10
C ILE A 155 -8.85 -0.88 19.43
N SER A 156 -9.73 -0.69 18.45
CA SER A 156 -11.02 -1.38 18.46
C SER A 156 -11.35 -1.84 17.06
N SER A 157 -11.19 -3.14 16.89
CA SER A 157 -11.82 -3.95 15.88
C SER A 157 -13.30 -3.59 15.72
N SER A 158 -13.75 -3.39 14.48
CA SER A 158 -14.83 -4.17 13.88
C SER A 158 -15.34 -3.49 12.62
N GLN A 159 -15.19 -4.21 11.50
CA GLN A 159 -16.09 -4.06 10.37
C GLN A 159 -17.53 -4.31 10.87
N GLY A 160 -18.44 -3.39 10.54
CA GLY A 160 -19.82 -3.48 10.97
C GLY A 160 -20.64 -2.33 10.43
N THR A 161 -20.75 -2.24 9.10
CA THR A 161 -21.72 -1.38 8.42
C THR A 161 -23.13 -1.73 8.94
N LYS A 162 -23.71 -0.89 9.81
CA LYS A 162 -25.12 -0.97 10.21
C LYS A 162 -26.00 -0.69 8.98
N ARG A 163 -26.30 -1.72 8.19
CA ARG A 163 -27.40 -1.67 7.22
C ARG A 163 -28.70 -2.03 7.94
N LYS A 164 -29.58 -1.05 8.08
CA LYS A 164 -30.93 -1.17 8.63
C LYS A 164 -31.77 -1.99 7.64
N LEU A 165 -32.20 -3.19 8.03
CA LEU A 165 -33.10 -4.04 7.23
C LEU A 165 -34.54 -3.47 7.28
N PRO A 166 -35.28 -3.36 6.18
CA PRO A 166 -36.70 -3.02 6.22
C PRO A 166 -37.52 -4.22 6.73
N ALA A 167 -38.48 -3.95 7.61
CA ALA A 167 -39.39 -4.96 8.17
C ALA A 167 -40.40 -5.40 7.09
N MET A 168 -40.35 -6.68 6.68
CA MET A 168 -41.43 -7.30 5.92
C MET A 168 -42.40 -7.97 6.89
N ILE A 169 -43.58 -7.38 7.03
CA ILE A 169 -44.72 -7.96 7.72
C ILE A 169 -45.40 -8.91 6.75
N ASN A 170 -45.34 -10.22 7.03
CA ASN A 170 -46.29 -11.17 6.48
C ASN A 170 -46.74 -12.12 7.59
N LYS A 171 -47.92 -11.85 8.16
CA LYS A 171 -48.61 -12.76 9.08
C LYS A 171 -49.82 -13.33 8.34
N SER A 172 -49.65 -14.50 7.76
CA SER A 172 -50.76 -15.41 7.47
C SER A 172 -51.12 -16.15 8.76
N ASP A 173 -52.33 -15.88 9.26
CA ASP A 173 -53.05 -16.64 10.30
C ASP A 173 -53.32 -18.06 9.79
N PRO A 174 -53.18 -19.12 10.62
CA PRO A 174 -54.40 -19.81 11.02
C PRO A 174 -54.25 -20.53 12.38
N SER A 175 -54.89 -20.05 13.45
CA SER A 175 -55.34 -20.93 14.55
C SER A 175 -56.18 -20.21 15.61
N LYS A 176 -57.45 -19.93 15.29
CA LYS A 176 -58.51 -19.85 16.31
C LYS A 176 -59.32 -21.15 16.33
N ARG A 177 -58.82 -22.13 17.09
CA ARG A 177 -59.64 -23.18 17.70
C ARG A 177 -59.33 -23.22 19.19
N ARG A 178 -60.15 -22.57 20.00
CA ARG A 178 -60.50 -23.12 21.32
C ARG A 178 -61.76 -22.47 21.88
N LEU A 179 -62.77 -23.32 22.02
CA LEU A 179 -64.02 -23.14 22.74
C LEU A 179 -63.77 -23.20 24.27
N LYS A 180 -64.57 -22.46 25.06
CA LYS A 180 -64.92 -22.60 26.50
C LYS A 180 -65.30 -21.18 27.00
N ILE A 181 -66.44 -20.88 27.63
CA ILE A 181 -67.57 -21.61 28.24
C ILE A 181 -68.79 -20.70 28.06
#